data_AF-A0A2S6GE35-F1
#
_entry.id   AF-A0A2S6GE35-F1
#
_cell.length_a   1.000
_cell.length_b   1.000
_cell.length_c   1.000
_cell.angle_alpha   90.00
_cell.angle_beta   90.00
_cell.angle_gamma   90.00
#
_symmetry.space_group_name_H-M   'P 1'
#
loop_
_entity.id
_entity.type
_entity.pdbx_description
1 polymer ?
#
loop_
_entity_poly.entity_id
_entity_poly.type
_entity_poly.pdbx_seq_one_letter_code
_entity_poly.pdbx_strand_id
1 'polypeptide(L)'
;MISARSHADAEQARRCLGGELVAEELTTTARGLVVAWLHARGLTDTEIAGRARMSTYTAHRIRCRLGLRAHTNRLRSSARGA
;
A
#
# COMPACT_ATOMS: atom_id res chain seq x y z
N MET A 1 5.22 -0.58 25.06
CA MET A 1 3.78 -0.26 25.03
C MET A 1 3.51 0.47 23.72
N ILE A 2 2.75 -0.12 22.79
CA ILE A 2 2.41 0.55 21.52
C ILE A 2 1.35 1.62 21.83
N SER A 3 1.56 2.85 21.35
CA SER A 3 0.64 3.96 21.60
C SER A 3 -0.76 3.68 21.04
N ALA A 4 -1.81 4.11 21.74
CA ALA A 4 -3.20 3.93 21.32
C ALA A 4 -3.49 4.50 19.92
N ARG A 5 -2.80 5.59 19.53
CA ARG A 5 -2.91 6.16 18.18
C ARG A 5 -2.39 5.20 17.10
N SER A 6 -1.28 4.52 17.37
CA SER A 6 -0.71 3.51 16.48
C SER A 6 -1.62 2.28 16.32
N HIS A 7 -2.43 1.97 17.35
CA HIS A 7 -3.42 0.90 17.27
C HIS A 7 -4.60 1.28 16.37
N ALA A 8 -5.12 2.50 16.51
CA ALA A 8 -6.20 3.00 15.65
C ALA A 8 -5.76 3.07 14.17
N ASP A 9 -4.54 3.56 13.90
CA ASP A 9 -4.00 3.60 12.54
C ASP A 9 -3.83 2.19 11.94
N ALA A 10 -3.40 1.22 12.76
CA ALA A 10 -3.27 -0.18 12.32
C ALA A 10 -4.64 -0.82 12.04
N GLU A 11 -5.66 -0.52 12.84
CA GLU A 11 -7.01 -1.00 12.64
C GLU A 11 -7.63 -0.42 11.35
N GLN A 12 -7.48 0.89 11.12
CA GLN A 12 -7.91 1.52 9.86
C GLN A 12 -7.20 0.91 8.65
N ALA A 13 -5.90 0.65 8.75
CA ALA A 13 -5.14 -0.02 7.70
C ALA A 13 -5.68 -1.43 7.43
N ARG A 14 -6.02 -2.22 8.46
CA ARG A 14 -6.60 -3.57 8.30
C ARG A 14 -7.93 -3.53 7.56
N ARG A 15 -8.83 -2.62 7.92
CA ARG A 15 -10.13 -2.45 7.25
C ARG A 15 -9.97 -2.05 5.79
N CYS A 16 -8.99 -1.19 5.48
CA CYS A 16 -8.67 -0.84 4.09
C CYS A 16 -8.16 -2.06 3.29
N LEU A 17 -7.30 -2.89 3.90
CA LEU A 17 -6.82 -4.14 3.29
C LEU A 17 -7.93 -5.17 3.07
N GLY A 18 -8.95 -5.17 3.93
CA GLY A 18 -10.18 -5.95 3.80
C GLY A 18 -11.18 -5.42 2.78
N GLY A 19 -10.98 -4.20 2.27
CA GLY A 19 -11.87 -3.54 1.31
C GLY A 19 -13.06 -2.81 1.93
N GLU A 20 -13.07 -2.65 3.26
CA GLU A 20 -14.14 -1.97 4.01
C GLU A 20 -13.98 -0.44 4.02
N LEU A 21 -12.75 0.06 3.85
CA LEU A 21 -12.42 1.49 3.83
C LEU A 21 -11.60 1.85 2.60
N VAL A 22 -11.81 3.06 2.07
CA VAL A 22 -11.00 3.60 0.97
C VAL A 22 -9.86 4.43 1.52
N ALA A 23 -8.74 4.48 0.79
CA ALA A 23 -7.58 5.25 1.20
C ALA A 23 -7.88 6.71 1.54
N GLU A 24 -8.85 7.36 0.89
CA GLU A 24 -9.21 8.77 1.17
C GLU A 24 -9.74 8.99 2.59
N GLU A 25 -10.28 7.97 3.24
CA GLU A 25 -10.80 8.02 4.61
C GLU A 25 -9.74 7.74 5.67
N LEU A 26 -8.55 7.26 5.26
CA LEU A 26 -7.47 6.90 6.17
C LEU A 26 -6.62 8.11 6.58
N THR A 27 -6.11 8.06 7.81
CA THR A 27 -5.04 8.99 8.24
C THR A 27 -3.77 8.79 7.39
N THR A 28 -2.88 9.78 7.38
CA THR A 28 -1.59 9.66 6.68
C THR A 28 -0.77 8.48 7.18
N THR A 29 -0.80 8.20 8.49
CA THR A 29 -0.10 7.06 9.11
C THR A 29 -0.71 5.74 8.66
N ALA A 30 -2.03 5.59 8.71
CA ALA A 30 -2.73 4.38 8.28
C ALA A 30 -2.47 4.08 6.79
N ARG A 31 -2.48 5.10 5.91
CA ARG A 31 -2.09 4.93 4.50
C ARG A 31 -0.66 4.42 4.35
N GLY A 32 0.26 4.91 5.17
CA GLY A 32 1.64 4.43 5.23
C GLY A 32 1.71 2.93 5.56
N LEU A 33 0.94 2.48 6.54
CA LEU A 33 0.86 1.07 6.93
C LEU A 33 0.30 0.19 5.80
N VAL A 34 -0.76 0.64 5.12
CA VAL A 34 -1.32 -0.07 3.95
C VAL A 34 -0.29 -0.22 2.85
N VAL A 35 0.39 0.86 2.47
CA VAL A 35 1.44 0.84 1.44
C VAL A 35 2.59 -0.07 1.84
N ALA A 36 3.08 0.02 3.08
CA ALA A 36 4.15 -0.84 3.58
C ALA A 36 3.77 -2.32 3.54
N TRP A 37 2.54 -2.67 3.95
CA TRP A 37 2.08 -4.06 3.98
C TRP A 37 1.89 -4.63 2.57
N LEU A 38 1.29 -3.88 1.65
CA LEU A 38 1.11 -4.32 0.26
C LEU A 38 2.44 -4.39 -0.48
N HIS A 39 3.35 -3.44 -0.23
CA HIS A 39 4.71 -3.49 -0.72
C HIS A 39 5.44 -4.72 -0.20
N ALA A 40 5.38 -5.04 1.10
CA ALA A 40 5.99 -6.25 1.65
C ALA A 40 5.50 -7.56 0.99
N ARG A 41 4.31 -7.55 0.36
CA ARG A 41 3.76 -8.67 -0.43
C ARG A 41 4.22 -8.69 -1.90
N GLY A 42 5.12 -7.80 -2.28
CA GLY A 42 5.67 -7.70 -3.64
C GLY A 42 4.87 -6.85 -4.62
N LEU A 43 3.82 -6.14 -4.17
CA LEU A 43 2.99 -5.35 -5.09
C LEU A 43 3.73 -4.09 -5.57
N THR A 44 3.42 -3.69 -6.80
CA THR A 44 3.84 -2.44 -7.44
C THR A 44 2.94 -1.28 -7.05
N ASP A 45 3.39 -0.04 -7.29
CA ASP A 45 2.63 1.18 -6.97
C ASP A 45 1.24 1.19 -7.63
N THR A 46 1.11 0.62 -8.85
CA THR A 46 -0.17 0.52 -9.58
C THR A 46 -1.12 -0.50 -8.94
N GLU A 47 -0.61 -1.64 -8.50
CA GLU A 47 -1.42 -2.68 -7.84
C GLU A 47 -1.86 -2.20 -6.45
N ILE A 48 -0.97 -1.51 -5.73
CA ILE A 48 -1.27 -0.87 -4.45
C ILE A 48 -2.39 0.15 -4.62
N ALA A 49 -2.28 1.02 -5.64
CA ALA A 49 -3.28 2.02 -5.96
C ALA A 49 -4.66 1.41 -6.23
N GLY A 50 -4.73 0.37 -7.07
CA GLY A 50 -5.97 -0.33 -7.36
C GLY A 50 -6.58 -0.99 -6.13
N ARG A 51 -5.75 -1.62 -5.28
CA ARG A 51 -6.23 -2.37 -4.12
C ARG A 51 -6.67 -1.47 -2.96
N ALA A 52 -6.01 -0.34 -2.77
CA ALA A 52 -6.33 0.62 -1.71
C ALA A 52 -7.26 1.76 -2.17
N ARG A 53 -7.71 1.75 -3.44
CA ARG A 53 -8.49 2.82 -4.08
C ARG A 53 -7.88 4.22 -3.88
N MET A 54 -6.58 4.33 -4.15
CA MET A 54 -5.87 5.61 -4.21
C MET A 54 -5.23 5.79 -5.58
N SER A 55 -4.76 7.00 -5.88
CA SER A 55 -3.96 7.21 -7.10
C SER A 55 -2.58 6.56 -6.98
N THR A 56 -2.03 6.12 -8.11
CA THR A 56 -0.65 5.64 -8.22
C THR A 56 0.36 6.67 -7.73
N TYR A 57 0.08 7.96 -7.96
CA TYR A 57 0.90 9.06 -7.44
C TYR A 57 0.93 9.06 -5.90
N THR A 58 -0.22 8.88 -5.26
CA THR A 58 -0.30 8.81 -3.79
C THR A 58 0.46 7.61 -3.25
N ALA A 59 0.29 6.43 -3.86
CA ALA A 59 1.05 5.23 -3.49
C ALA A 59 2.56 5.44 -3.62
N HIS A 60 3.01 5.99 -4.75
CA HIS A 60 4.42 6.32 -5.02
C HIS A 60 4.98 7.29 -3.97
N ARG A 61 4.27 8.39 -3.71
CA ARG A 61 4.71 9.43 -2.76
C ARG A 61 4.85 8.86 -1.34
N ILE A 62 3.91 8.01 -0.91
CA ILE A 62 3.97 7.35 0.39
C ILE A 62 5.14 6.36 0.43
N ARG A 63 5.31 5.52 -0.61
CA ARG A 63 6.43 4.58 -0.71
C ARG A 63 7.78 5.31 -0.59
N CYS A 64 7.95 6.42 -1.29
CA CYS A 64 9.16 7.26 -1.21
C CYS A 64 9.38 7.84 0.19
N ARG A 65 8.32 8.30 0.88
CA ARG A 65 8.41 8.76 2.27
C ARG A 65 8.82 7.66 3.25
N LEU A 66 8.44 6.42 2.97
CA LEU A 66 8.82 5.25 3.76
C LEU A 66 10.23 4.73 3.40
N GLY A 67 10.91 5.32 2.41
CA GLY A 67 12.24 4.87 1.97
C GLY A 67 12.24 3.52 1.24
N LEU A 68 11.08 3.05 0.78
CA LEU A 68 10.92 1.74 0.16
C LEU A 68 11.30 1.80 -1.34
N ARG A 69 12.11 0.83 -1.79
CA ARG A 69 12.48 0.69 -3.20
C ARG A 69 11.26 0.30 -4.05
N ALA A 70 11.16 0.84 -5.25
CA ALA A 70 10.10 0.44 -6.17
C ALA A 70 10.30 -1.03 -6.56
N HIS A 71 9.22 -1.82 -6.55
CA HIS A 71 9.21 -3.10 -7.25
C HIS A 71 9.19 -2.82 -8.74
N THR A 72 10.26 -3.17 -9.43
CA THR A 72 10.27 -3.15 -10.89
C THR A 72 9.38 -4.28 -11.34
N ASN A 73 8.35 -3.96 -12.12
CA ASN A 73 7.53 -4.96 -12.78
C ASN A 73 8.42 -5.71 -13.79
N ARG A 74 9.12 -6.74 -13.34
CA ARG A 74 9.98 -7.57 -14.20
C ARG A 74 9.17 -8.42 -15.18
N LEU A 75 7.83 -8.40 -15.13
CA LEU A 75 7.00 -9.32 -15.89
C LEU A 75 5.80 -8.64 -16.56
N ARG A 76 6.11 -7.78 -17.53
CA ARG A 76 5.53 -7.93 -18.89
C ARG A 76 6.48 -8.70 -19.83
N SER A 77 7.39 -9.46 -19.24
CA SER A 77 8.43 -10.30 -19.87
C SER A 77 8.18 -11.80 -19.75
N SER A 78 6.97 -12.22 -19.36
CA SER A 78 6.50 -13.59 -19.60
C SER A 78 5.24 -13.55 -20.45
N ALA A 79 5.43 -13.14 -21.71
CA ALA A 79 4.55 -13.56 -22.77
C ALA A 79 5.16 -14.85 -23.34
N ARG A 80 4.40 -15.95 -23.25
CA ARG A 80 4.58 -17.24 -23.96
C ARG A 80 5.92 -17.97 -23.75
N GLY A 81 5.87 -19.04 -22.98
CA GLY A 81 6.89 -20.08 -22.99
C GLY A 81 6.42 -21.32 -22.24
N ALA A 82 6.13 -22.38 -23.02
CA ALA A 82 5.65 -23.72 -22.69
C ALA A 82 4.12 -23.88 -22.57
#